data_AF-A0A1M6UAR2-F1
#
_entry.id   AF-A0A1M6UAR2-F1
#
_cell.length_a   1.000
_cell.length_b   1.000
_cell.length_c   1.000
_cell.angle_alpha   90.00
_cell.angle_beta   90.00
_cell.angle_gamma   90.00
#
_symmetry.space_group_name_H-M   'P 1'
#
loop_
_entity.id
_entity.type
_entity.pdbx_description
1 polymer ?
#
loop_
_entity_poly.entity_id
_entity_poly.type
_entity_poly.pdbx_seq_one_letter_code
_entity_poly.pdbx_strand_id
1 'polypeptide(L)' 'MDCHHSKLNGTVFGTHDWPDSLRGQAAMYRKLAEQTDDPFVKNELLELASVCDEVANNIEDHLTGG' A
#
# COMPACT_ATOMS: atom_id res chain seq x y z
N MET A 1 -32.90 -11.46 -5.41
CA MET A 1 -32.55 -10.03 -5.57
C MET A 1 -32.40 -9.54 -4.15
N ASP A 2 -31.22 -9.72 -3.56
CA ASP A 2 -30.99 -9.54 -2.13
C ASP A 2 -29.58 -8.97 -1.96
N CYS A 3 -29.44 -7.73 -2.42
CA CYS A 3 -28.28 -6.91 -2.14
C CYS A 3 -28.56 -6.21 -0.81
N HIS A 4 -28.06 -6.71 0.32
CA HIS A 4 -27.81 -5.90 1.51
C HIS A 4 -26.93 -6.62 2.53
N HIS A 5 -25.76 -6.02 2.73
CA HIS A 5 -25.15 -5.76 4.03
C HIS A 5 -24.44 -6.91 4.78
N SER A 6 -23.19 -6.58 5.19
CA SER A 6 -22.32 -7.27 6.16
C SER A 6 -21.28 -8.20 5.51
N LYS A 7 -19.98 -7.92 5.58
CA LYS A 7 -19.23 -7.54 6.78
C LYS A 7 -18.10 -6.54 6.47
N LEU A 8 -18.28 -5.30 6.88
CA LEU A 8 -17.18 -4.50 7.40
C LEU A 8 -16.84 -5.06 8.80
N ASN A 9 -16.19 -6.22 8.85
CA ASN A 9 -15.39 -6.61 10.01
C ASN A 9 -14.11 -5.79 9.86
N GLY A 10 -13.90 -4.73 10.64
CA GLY A 10 -13.77 -4.86 12.08
C GLY A 10 -12.30 -5.12 12.39
N THR A 11 -11.43 -4.18 12.01
CA THR A 11 -10.12 -4.05 12.61
C THR A 11 -9.97 -2.59 12.91
N VAL A 12 -9.85 -2.27 14.19
CA VAL A 12 -9.13 -1.07 14.62
C VAL A 12 -7.92 -0.94 13.69
N PHE A 13 -7.89 0.07 12.83
CA PHE A 13 -6.68 0.47 12.10
C PHE A 13 -5.70 0.99 13.16
N GLY A 14 -5.12 0.04 13.91
CA GLY A 14 -3.96 0.33 14.73
C GLY A 14 -2.86 0.78 13.78
N THR A 15 -2.00 1.67 14.26
CA THR A 15 -0.83 2.15 13.53
C THR A 15 0.02 1.02 12.91
N HIS A 16 -0.10 -0.22 13.40
CA HIS A 16 0.52 -1.43 12.81
C HIS A 16 -0.08 -1.93 11.49
N ASP A 17 -1.33 -1.62 11.14
CA ASP A 17 -1.92 -2.04 9.85
C ASP A 17 -1.50 -1.12 8.69
N TRP A 18 -0.94 0.04 9.03
CA TRP A 18 -0.56 1.06 8.06
C TRP A 18 0.69 0.69 7.24
N PRO A 19 1.80 0.19 7.83
CA PRO A 19 2.94 -0.31 7.07
C PRO A 19 2.58 -1.44 6.10
N ASP A 20 1.77 -2.41 6.53
CA ASP A 20 1.36 -3.53 5.69
C ASP A 20 0.46 -3.09 4.53
N SER A 21 -0.46 -2.16 4.78
CA SER A 21 -1.29 -1.54 3.73
C SER A 21 -0.44 -0.79 2.69
N LEU A 22 0.57 -0.03 3.13
CA LEU A 22 1.50 0.67 2.25
C LEU A 22 2.33 -0.30 1.40
N ARG A 23 2.84 -1.38 2.00
CA ARG A 23 3.54 -2.43 1.24
C ARG A 23 2.63 -3.12 0.22
N GLY A 24 1.36 -3.34 0.57
CA GLY A 24 0.34 -3.83 -0.36
C GLY A 24 0.15 -2.90 -1.56
N GLN A 25 0.10 -1.58 -1.32
CA GLN A 25 0.03 -0.58 -2.38
C GLN A 25 1.30 -0.56 -3.24
N ALA A 26 2.49 -0.62 -2.64
CA ALA A 26 3.75 -0.70 -3.36
C ALA A 26 3.83 -1.94 -4.28
N ALA A 27 3.37 -3.10 -3.81
CA ALA A 27 3.27 -4.31 -4.63
C ALA A 27 2.29 -4.14 -5.79
N MET A 28 1.15 -3.48 -5.57
CA MET A 28 0.16 -3.19 -6.60
C MET A 28 0.73 -2.26 -7.69
N TYR A 29 1.43 -1.18 -7.31
CA TYR A 29 2.07 -0.29 -8.27
C TYR A 29 3.18 -0.96 -9.08
N ARG A 30 4.02 -1.80 -8.44
CA ARG A 30 5.02 -2.62 -9.16
C ARG A 30 4.37 -3.52 -10.22
N LYS A 31 3.26 -4.18 -9.86
CA LYS A 31 2.51 -5.03 -10.80
C LYS A 31 1.90 -4.23 -11.96
N LEU A 32 1.45 -2.99 -11.71
CA LEU A 32 0.96 -2.11 -12.78
C LEU A 32 2.11 -1.65 -13.69
N ALA A 33 3.29 -1.38 -13.13
CA ALA A 33 4.47 -0.96 -13.87
C ALA A 33 4.99 -2.07 -14.81
N GLU A 34 4.83 -3.34 -14.44
CA GLU A 34 5.12 -4.49 -15.30
C GLU A 34 4.16 -4.63 -16.48
N GLN A 35 2.91 -4.16 -16.32
CA GLN A 35 1.85 -4.27 -17.32
C GLN A 35 1.79 -3.07 -18.28
N THR A 36 2.58 -2.02 -18.03
CA THR A 36 2.55 -0.80 -18.83
C THR A 36 3.75 -0.73 -19.78
N ASP A 37 3.47 -0.46 -21.05
CA ASP A 37 4.49 -0.26 -22.09
C ASP A 37 4.99 1.20 -22.15
N ASP A 38 4.25 2.13 -21.54
CA ASP A 38 4.61 3.54 -21.50
C ASP A 38 5.76 3.77 -20.48
N PRO A 39 6.96 4.19 -20.92
CA PRO A 39 8.10 4.35 -20.03
C PRO A 39 7.90 5.43 -18.96
N PHE A 40 7.11 6.47 -19.25
CA PHE A 40 6.80 7.53 -18.31
C PHE A 40 5.87 7.00 -17.22
N VAL A 41 4.76 6.36 -17.60
CA VAL A 41 3.82 5.76 -16.65
C VAL A 41 4.50 4.68 -15.80
N LYS A 42 5.38 3.88 -16.39
CA LYS A 42 6.17 2.88 -15.66
C LYS A 42 7.02 3.51 -14.57
N ASN A 43 7.73 4.59 -14.88
CA ASN A 43 8.58 5.28 -13.91
C ASN A 43 7.75 5.88 -12.77
N GLU A 44 6.65 6.56 -13.08
CA GLU A 44 5.75 7.13 -12.05
C GLU A 44 5.21 6.05 -11.11
N LEU A 45 4.80 4.88 -11.63
CA LEU A 45 4.34 3.77 -10.81
C LEU A 45 5.45 3.20 -9.91
N LEU A 46 6.68 3.12 -10.41
CA LEU A 46 7.81 2.67 -9.60
C LEU A 46 8.20 3.68 -8.52
N GLU A 47 8.14 4.98 -8.82
CA GLU A 47 8.35 6.04 -7.81
C GLU A 47 7.28 6.00 -6.73
N LEU A 48 5.99 5.85 -7.10
CA LEU A 48 4.91 5.68 -6.14
C LEU A 48 5.11 4.45 -5.25
N ALA A 49 5.56 3.33 -5.83
CA ALA A 49 5.88 2.14 -5.04
C ALA A 49 7.02 2.41 -4.04
N SER A 50 8.05 3.14 -4.46
CA SER A 50 9.16 3.53 -3.60
C SER A 50 8.70 4.40 -2.43
N VAL A 51 7.84 5.39 -2.68
CA VAL A 51 7.30 6.27 -1.64
C VAL A 51 6.48 5.47 -0.62
N CYS A 52 5.66 4.50 -1.08
CA CYS A 52 4.91 3.64 -0.18
C CYS A 52 5.82 2.81 0.74
N ASP A 53 6.88 2.20 0.19
CA ASP A 53 7.85 1.42 0.98
C ASP A 53 8.61 2.33 1.98
N GLU A 54 9.01 3.54 1.57
CA GLU A 54 9.69 4.50 2.45
C GLU A 54 8.82 4.93 3.63
N VAL A 55 7.56 5.29 3.37
CA VAL A 55 6.63 5.69 4.44
C VAL A 55 6.35 4.52 5.38
N ALA A 56 6.19 3.29 4.85
CA ALA A 56 6.01 2.11 5.67
C ALA A 56 7.19 1.88 6.62
N ASN A 57 8.43 1.96 6.10
CA ASN A 57 9.64 1.82 6.90
C ASN A 57 9.75 2.94 7.94
N ASN A 58 9.48 4.19 7.56
CA ASN A 58 9.49 5.31 8.50
C ASN A 58 8.51 5.11 9.65
N ILE A 59 7.30 4.60 9.39
CA ILE A 59 6.31 4.30 10.44
C ILE A 59 6.82 3.19 11.35
N GLU A 60 7.37 2.10 10.81
CA GLU A 60 7.92 1.00 11.60
C GLU A 60 9.11 1.44 12.47
N ASP A 61 10.01 2.27 11.94
CA ASP A 61 11.13 2.83 12.68
C ASP A 61 10.64 3.66 13.87
N HIS A 62 9.57 4.44 13.70
CA HIS A 62 8.97 5.22 14.79
C HIS A 62 8.17 4.36 15.79
N LEU A 63 7.66 3.19 15.38
CA LEU A 63 6.97 2.25 16.28
C LEU A 63 7.94 1.36 17.06
N THR A 64 9.12 1.10 16.51
CA THR A 64 10.16 0.25 17.11
C THR A 64 11.24 1.04 17.86
N GLY A 65 11.38 2.34 17.58
CA GLY A 65 12.18 3.29 18.36
C GLY A 65 11.42 3.85 19.55
N GLY A 66 11.73 3.35 20.76
CA GLY A 66 11.24 3.89 22.04
C GLY A 66 11.92 5.17 22.49
#